data_AF-A0A8J2WIQ3-F1
#
_entry.id   AF-A0A8J2WIQ3-F1
#
_cell.length_a   1.000
_cell.length_b   1.000
_cell.length_c   1.000
_cell.angle_alpha   90.00
_cell.angle_beta   90.00
_cell.angle_gamma   90.00
#
_symmetry.space_group_name_H-M   'P 1'
#
loop_
_entity.id
_entity.type
_entity.pdbx_description
1 polymer ?
#
loop_
_entity_poly.entity_id
_entity_poly.type
_entity_poly.pdbx_seq_one_letter_code
_entity_poly.pdbx_strand_id
1 'polypeptide(L)'
;MRSPCIAMLFMNAASLRPSLRRPRLRGASSAAAATSEDLLAEAAALRREANAMEAAMEAELAPPPAPEPPAQSKPKTVAGVSPSEALEWTGSAFAGAIELVQEDGSKRRTPAEWSPWYGAGKSVVFQRELTLPLGVILEEGGGGSIVVAEVRPGGSGEQRDIRPGDVLRACSAISSTIVYGNAMFPLDGANTKWRRTLAPCDMQPFETVMEQITSNEGTVLLVLEREK
;
A
#
# COMPACT_ATOMS: atom_id res chain seq x y z
N MET A 1 7.23 22.18 -27.58
CA MET A 1 6.99 20.94 -28.35
C MET A 1 5.61 20.42 -27.98
N ARG A 2 4.72 20.24 -28.98
CA ARG A 2 3.30 19.89 -28.78
C ARG A 2 3.16 18.36 -28.84
N SER A 3 2.64 17.73 -27.78
CA SER A 3 2.29 16.29 -27.81
C SER A 3 0.83 16.09 -28.24
N PRO A 4 0.53 15.10 -29.10
CA PRO A 4 -0.78 14.93 -29.72
C PRO A 4 -1.74 14.07 -28.89
N CYS A 5 -3.03 14.35 -29.11
CA CYS A 5 -4.20 13.67 -28.57
C CYS A 5 -4.24 12.16 -28.93
N ILE A 6 -4.53 11.32 -27.94
CA ILE A 6 -4.84 9.89 -28.13
C ILE A 6 -6.36 9.75 -28.27
N ALA A 7 -6.79 9.31 -29.45
CA ALA A 7 -8.17 8.94 -29.73
C ALA A 7 -8.42 7.48 -29.29
N MET A 8 -9.40 7.25 -28.41
CA MET A 8 -9.87 5.89 -28.07
C MET A 8 -10.95 5.45 -29.04
N LEU A 9 -10.70 4.34 -29.73
CA LEU A 9 -11.67 3.59 -30.52
C LEU A 9 -12.56 2.74 -29.61
N PHE A 10 -13.88 2.93 -29.72
CA PHE A 10 -14.88 2.00 -29.16
C PHE A 10 -15.05 0.81 -30.11
N MET A 11 -14.77 -0.41 -29.63
CA MET A 11 -15.18 -1.64 -30.33
C MET A 11 -16.52 -2.13 -29.78
N ASN A 12 -17.44 -2.32 -30.73
CA ASN A 12 -18.83 -2.71 -30.57
C ASN A 12 -18.92 -4.25 -30.60
N ALA A 13 -19.39 -4.88 -29.52
CA ALA A 13 -19.49 -6.34 -29.44
C ALA A 13 -20.87 -6.79 -29.93
N ALA A 14 -20.90 -7.36 -31.13
CA ALA A 14 -22.10 -7.90 -31.76
C ALA A 14 -22.57 -9.20 -31.09
N SER A 15 -23.88 -9.23 -30.84
CA SER A 15 -24.65 -10.33 -30.25
C SER A 15 -24.72 -11.56 -31.18
N LEU A 16 -24.24 -12.71 -30.72
CA LEU A 16 -24.44 -14.01 -31.38
C LEU A 16 -25.53 -14.79 -30.64
N ARG A 17 -26.69 -14.99 -31.30
CA ARG A 17 -27.77 -15.86 -30.83
C ARG A 17 -27.54 -17.30 -31.32
N PRO A 18 -27.49 -18.32 -30.45
CA PRO A 18 -27.40 -19.70 -30.89
C PRO A 18 -28.76 -20.23 -31.39
N SER A 19 -28.75 -20.81 -32.60
CA SER A 19 -29.91 -21.45 -33.23
C SER A 19 -30.14 -22.85 -32.63
N LEU A 20 -31.28 -23.05 -31.96
CA LEU A 20 -31.72 -24.35 -31.47
C LEU A 20 -32.32 -25.16 -32.63
N ARG A 21 -31.56 -26.13 -33.17
CA ARG A 21 -32.12 -27.22 -33.97
C ARG A 21 -32.40 -28.41 -33.06
N ARG A 22 -33.67 -28.76 -32.89
CA ARG A 22 -34.09 -29.97 -32.17
C ARG A 22 -33.94 -31.20 -33.08
N PRO A 23 -33.21 -32.24 -32.66
CA PRO A 23 -33.20 -33.51 -33.38
C PRO A 23 -34.51 -34.28 -33.12
N ARG A 24 -35.08 -34.84 -34.19
CA ARG A 24 -36.19 -35.79 -34.13
C ARG A 24 -35.66 -37.14 -33.66
N LEU A 25 -36.04 -37.57 -32.46
CA LEU A 25 -35.81 -38.93 -31.98
C LEU A 25 -36.82 -39.87 -32.64
N ARG A 26 -36.30 -40.86 -33.37
CA ARG A 26 -37.05 -41.91 -34.05
C ARG A 26 -36.68 -43.24 -33.40
N GLY A 27 -37.68 -43.99 -32.97
CA GLY A 27 -37.68 -45.45 -33.02
C GLY A 27 -36.90 -46.20 -31.94
N ALA A 28 -37.65 -46.61 -30.93
CA ALA A 28 -37.55 -47.85 -30.15
C ALA A 28 -36.53 -48.93 -30.60
N SER A 29 -35.82 -49.47 -29.62
CA SER A 29 -35.43 -50.88 -29.60
C SER A 29 -35.58 -51.40 -28.17
N SER A 30 -36.25 -52.55 -28.04
CA SER A 30 -36.61 -53.22 -26.80
C SER A 30 -35.37 -53.73 -26.07
N ALA A 31 -35.08 -53.14 -24.91
CA ALA A 31 -34.23 -53.78 -23.91
C ALA A 31 -35.15 -54.43 -22.86
N ALA A 32 -34.86 -55.70 -22.58
CA ALA A 32 -35.52 -56.54 -21.60
C ALA A 32 -35.70 -55.81 -20.26
N ALA A 33 -36.81 -56.10 -19.57
CA ALA A 33 -37.15 -55.52 -18.28
C ALA A 33 -36.12 -55.89 -17.22
N ALA A 34 -35.04 -55.11 -17.14
CA ALA A 34 -34.26 -54.96 -15.93
C ALA A 34 -35.24 -54.53 -14.85
N THR A 35 -35.26 -55.25 -13.73
CA THR A 35 -36.14 -54.89 -12.63
C THR A 35 -35.74 -53.49 -12.14
N SER A 36 -36.69 -52.70 -11.64
CA SER A 36 -36.40 -51.33 -11.19
C SER A 36 -35.26 -51.27 -10.16
N GLU A 37 -34.98 -52.35 -9.45
CA GLU A 37 -33.88 -52.47 -8.50
C GLU A 37 -32.51 -52.56 -9.19
N ASP A 38 -32.41 -53.29 -10.30
CA ASP A 38 -31.15 -53.40 -11.08
C ASP A 38 -30.73 -52.04 -11.66
N LEU A 39 -31.69 -51.28 -12.18
CA LEU A 39 -31.44 -49.94 -12.71
C LEU A 39 -31.01 -48.94 -11.63
N LEU A 40 -31.55 -49.07 -10.41
CA LEU A 40 -31.16 -48.23 -9.27
C LEU A 40 -29.76 -48.60 -8.76
N ALA A 41 -29.42 -49.89 -8.75
CA ALA A 41 -28.10 -50.36 -8.37
C ALA A 41 -27.02 -49.90 -9.37
N GLU A 42 -27.31 -50.00 -10.68
CA GLU A 42 -26.41 -49.54 -11.74
C GLU A 42 -26.23 -48.02 -11.71
N ALA A 43 -27.30 -47.25 -11.49
CA ALA A 43 -27.23 -45.80 -11.35
C ALA A 43 -26.41 -45.38 -10.11
N ALA A 44 -26.49 -46.14 -9.01
CA ALA A 44 -25.68 -45.88 -7.81
C ALA A 44 -24.19 -46.17 -8.05
N ALA A 45 -23.85 -47.19 -8.84
CA ALA A 45 -22.47 -47.51 -9.21
C ALA A 45 -21.85 -46.40 -10.07
N LEU A 46 -22.56 -45.94 -11.11
CA LEU A 46 -22.10 -44.86 -11.99
C LEU A 46 -21.89 -43.53 -11.22
N ARG A 47 -22.72 -43.22 -10.23
CA ARG A 47 -22.53 -42.03 -9.37
C ARG A 47 -21.25 -42.11 -8.52
N ARG A 48 -20.90 -43.30 -8.00
CA ARG A 48 -19.65 -43.46 -7.25
C ARG A 48 -18.45 -43.28 -8.15
N GLU A 49 -18.52 -43.80 -9.38
CA GLU A 49 -17.44 -43.67 -10.35
C GLU A 49 -17.26 -42.20 -10.80
N ALA A 50 -18.35 -41.49 -11.08
CA ALA A 50 -18.32 -40.07 -11.40
C ALA A 50 -17.73 -39.22 -10.26
N ASN A 51 -18.15 -39.46 -9.02
CA ASN A 51 -17.60 -38.77 -7.86
C ASN A 51 -16.10 -39.07 -7.65
N ALA A 52 -15.66 -40.30 -7.96
CA ALA A 52 -14.25 -40.67 -7.86
C ALA A 52 -13.39 -39.96 -8.93
N MET A 53 -13.89 -39.82 -10.17
CA MET A 53 -13.20 -39.07 -11.22
C MET A 53 -13.15 -37.57 -10.92
N GLU A 54 -14.23 -36.99 -10.39
CA GLU A 54 -14.27 -35.58 -9.98
C GLU A 54 -13.26 -35.30 -8.86
N ALA A 55 -13.21 -36.15 -7.84
CA ALA A 55 -12.24 -36.02 -6.74
C ALA A 55 -10.78 -36.18 -7.21
N ALA A 56 -10.51 -37.07 -8.17
CA ALA A 56 -9.17 -37.24 -8.73
C ALA A 56 -8.74 -36.01 -9.54
N MET A 57 -9.65 -35.44 -10.34
CA MET A 57 -9.38 -34.24 -11.13
C MET A 57 -9.17 -33.01 -10.24
N GLU A 58 -9.94 -32.88 -9.15
CA GLU A 58 -9.77 -31.81 -8.16
C GLU A 58 -8.43 -31.91 -7.41
N ALA A 59 -7.98 -33.14 -7.11
CA ALA A 59 -6.68 -33.37 -6.49
C ALA A 59 -5.49 -33.02 -7.41
N GLU A 60 -5.62 -33.23 -8.72
CA GLU A 60 -4.58 -32.89 -9.71
C GLU A 60 -4.50 -31.38 -10.00
N LEU A 61 -5.63 -30.67 -9.87
CA LEU A 61 -5.72 -29.22 -10.04
C LEU A 61 -5.32 -28.43 -8.79
N ALA A 62 -5.07 -29.09 -7.66
CA ALA A 62 -4.57 -28.42 -6.47
C ALA A 62 -3.21 -27.78 -6.79
N PRO A 63 -3.10 -26.43 -6.76
CA PRO A 63 -1.83 -25.77 -7.04
C PRO A 63 -0.79 -26.30 -6.04
N PRO A 64 0.46 -26.54 -6.48
CA PRO A 64 1.52 -26.95 -5.57
C PRO A 64 1.54 -25.98 -4.39
N PRO A 65 1.72 -26.48 -3.14
CA PRO A 65 1.76 -25.63 -1.97
C PRO A 65 2.76 -24.50 -2.25
N ALA A 66 2.28 -23.26 -2.15
CA ALA A 66 3.10 -22.10 -2.47
C ALA A 66 4.42 -22.22 -1.68
N PRO A 67 5.58 -22.03 -2.33
CA PRO A 67 6.86 -22.13 -1.64
C PRO A 67 6.82 -21.22 -0.42
N GLU A 68 7.17 -21.77 0.75
CA GLU A 68 7.19 -21.01 1.99
C GLU A 68 7.99 -19.72 1.77
N PRO A 69 7.41 -18.54 2.07
CA PRO A 69 8.10 -17.29 1.85
C PRO A 69 9.45 -17.34 2.57
N PRO A 70 10.55 -16.99 1.90
CA PRO A 70 11.89 -17.12 2.46
C PRO A 70 11.92 -16.42 3.82
N ALA A 71 12.40 -17.14 4.84
CA ALA A 71 12.46 -16.66 6.22
C ALA A 71 13.15 -15.28 6.24
N GLN A 72 12.36 -14.24 6.50
CA GLN A 72 12.85 -12.87 6.49
C GLN A 72 13.92 -12.74 7.57
N SER A 73 15.16 -12.42 7.15
CA SER A 73 16.28 -12.23 8.05
C SER A 73 15.93 -11.13 9.05
N LYS A 74 15.94 -11.46 10.36
CA LYS A 74 15.66 -10.49 11.43
C LYS A 74 16.54 -9.24 11.22
N PRO A 75 15.95 -8.03 11.16
CA PRO A 75 16.72 -6.82 10.92
C PRO A 75 17.74 -6.64 12.04
N LYS A 76 19.03 -6.50 11.66
CA LYS A 76 20.08 -6.08 12.59
C LYS A 76 19.70 -4.72 13.16
N THR A 77 19.68 -4.61 14.49
CA THR A 77 19.39 -3.37 15.21
C THR A 77 20.42 -2.31 14.83
N VAL A 78 19.95 -1.17 14.32
CA VAL A 78 20.79 0.00 14.03
C VAL A 78 20.94 0.80 15.31
N ALA A 79 22.14 1.33 15.58
CA ALA A 79 22.39 2.08 16.80
C ALA A 79 21.42 3.26 16.94
N GLY A 80 20.68 3.29 18.06
CA GLY A 80 19.79 4.39 18.44
C GLY A 80 18.36 4.36 17.86
N VAL A 81 18.06 3.41 16.97
CA VAL A 81 16.70 3.22 16.45
C VAL A 81 16.07 1.99 17.11
N SER A 82 14.99 2.19 17.85
CA SER A 82 14.26 1.08 18.45
C SER A 82 13.51 0.29 17.36
N PRO A 83 13.41 -1.05 17.45
CA PRO A 83 12.69 -1.85 16.46
C PRO A 83 11.20 -1.46 16.30
N SER A 84 10.59 -0.89 17.33
CA SER A 84 9.19 -0.40 17.30
C SER A 84 9.00 0.89 16.53
N GLU A 85 10.07 1.67 16.33
CA GLU A 85 10.04 2.94 15.58
C GLU A 85 10.52 2.78 14.13
N ALA A 86 11.21 1.67 13.85
CA ALA A 86 11.66 1.33 12.51
C ALA A 86 10.48 0.84 11.67
N LEU A 87 10.38 1.34 10.44
CA LEU A 87 9.45 0.84 9.45
C LEU A 87 9.94 -0.51 8.90
N GLU A 88 8.99 -1.41 8.66
CA GLU A 88 9.30 -2.75 8.16
C GLU A 88 9.76 -2.70 6.70
N TRP A 89 10.82 -3.44 6.41
CA TRP A 89 11.31 -3.66 5.07
C TRP A 89 10.51 -4.80 4.41
N THR A 90 9.79 -4.49 3.32
CA THR A 90 8.94 -5.46 2.61
C THR A 90 9.68 -6.31 1.59
N GLY A 91 10.97 -6.04 1.34
CA GLY A 91 11.74 -6.64 0.25
C GLY A 91 11.95 -5.70 -0.94
N SER A 92 11.03 -4.76 -1.17
CA SER A 92 11.12 -3.76 -2.24
C SER A 92 11.11 -2.32 -1.72
N ALA A 93 10.37 -2.05 -0.64
CA ALA A 93 10.22 -0.73 -0.06
C ALA A 93 10.08 -0.79 1.47
N PHE A 94 10.32 0.34 2.12
CA PHE A 94 9.87 0.55 3.49
C PHE A 94 8.40 0.94 3.46
N ALA A 95 7.53 0.13 4.06
CA ALA A 95 6.09 0.38 4.08
C ALA A 95 5.57 0.34 5.51
N GLY A 96 4.67 1.27 5.84
CA GLY A 96 4.02 1.26 7.14
C GLY A 96 2.96 2.35 7.29
N ALA A 97 2.26 2.30 8.42
CA ALA A 97 1.26 3.29 8.79
C ALA A 97 1.86 4.29 9.78
N ILE A 98 2.06 5.53 9.33
CA ILE A 98 2.53 6.62 10.17
C ILE A 98 1.36 7.21 10.97
N GLU A 99 1.50 7.25 12.29
CA GLU A 99 0.50 7.82 13.18
C GLU A 99 0.73 9.33 13.33
N LEU A 100 -0.22 10.13 12.84
CA LEU A 100 -0.24 11.59 13.00
C LEU A 100 -1.28 11.98 14.05
N VAL A 101 -0.84 12.69 15.09
CA VAL A 101 -1.75 13.34 16.04
C VAL A 101 -2.28 14.63 15.41
N GLN A 102 -3.60 14.71 15.27
CA GLN A 102 -4.34 15.87 14.78
C GLN A 102 -4.57 16.88 15.91
N GLU A 103 -5.00 18.10 15.58
CA GLU A 103 -5.29 19.17 16.56
C GLU A 103 -6.40 18.79 17.55
N ASP A 104 -7.35 17.95 17.14
CA ASP A 104 -8.41 17.42 18.00
C ASP A 104 -7.94 16.30 18.94
N GLY A 105 -6.63 15.99 18.94
CA GLY A 105 -6.03 14.89 19.68
C GLY A 105 -6.29 13.51 19.08
N SER A 106 -7.06 13.42 17.98
CA SER A 106 -7.28 12.15 17.29
C SER A 106 -6.00 11.70 16.58
N LYS A 107 -5.81 10.38 16.51
CA LYS A 107 -4.71 9.77 15.78
C LYS A 107 -5.18 9.32 14.41
N ARG A 108 -4.47 9.75 13.37
CA ARG A 108 -4.71 9.31 11.99
C ARG A 108 -3.53 8.46 11.52
N ARG A 109 -3.83 7.24 11.10
CA ARG A 109 -2.87 6.38 10.39
C ARG A 109 -2.83 6.74 8.92
N THR A 110 -1.64 7.11 8.44
CA THR A 110 -1.40 7.43 7.03
C THR A 110 -0.47 6.36 6.46
N PRO A 111 -0.94 5.54 5.50
CA PRO A 111 -0.06 4.58 4.84
C PRO A 111 1.00 5.35 4.05
N ALA A 112 2.24 4.89 4.14
CA ALA A 112 3.35 5.48 3.42
C ALA A 112 4.33 4.38 2.99
N GLU A 113 4.92 4.60 1.82
CA GLU A 113 5.86 3.67 1.19
C GLU A 113 7.01 4.46 0.58
N TRP A 114 8.24 4.01 0.82
CA TRP A 114 9.46 4.65 0.31
C TRP A 114 10.45 3.63 -0.22
N SER A 115 11.05 3.92 -1.38
CA SER A 115 12.20 3.17 -1.88
C SER A 115 13.47 3.56 -1.10
N PRO A 116 14.34 2.60 -0.74
CA PRO A 116 15.52 2.88 0.08
C PRO A 116 16.49 3.80 -0.66
N TRP A 117 16.96 4.87 -0.02
CA TRP A 117 17.94 5.78 -0.60
C TRP A 117 19.31 5.12 -0.72
N TYR A 118 19.76 4.44 0.34
CA TYR A 118 21.07 3.79 0.41
C TYR A 118 21.10 2.39 -0.23
N GLY A 119 19.98 1.94 -0.79
CA GLY A 119 19.80 0.61 -1.36
C GLY A 119 19.27 -0.43 -0.37
N ALA A 120 18.79 -1.55 -0.92
CA ALA A 120 18.08 -2.59 -0.16
C ALA A 120 18.92 -3.14 1.00
N GLY A 121 18.33 -3.11 2.21
CA GLY A 121 18.94 -3.68 3.42
C GLY A 121 20.06 -2.86 4.05
N LYS A 122 20.53 -1.79 3.39
CA LYS A 122 21.64 -0.92 3.85
C LYS A 122 21.20 0.24 4.74
N SER A 123 19.91 0.46 4.89
CA SER A 123 19.36 1.55 5.71
C SER A 123 18.21 1.10 6.58
N VAL A 124 17.80 2.00 7.48
CA VAL A 124 16.58 1.91 8.28
C VAL A 124 15.81 3.22 8.16
N VAL A 125 14.49 3.14 7.99
CA VAL A 125 13.61 4.31 8.05
C VAL A 125 12.90 4.31 9.40
N PHE A 126 12.89 5.46 10.06
CA PHE A 126 12.33 5.64 11.39
C PHE A 126 11.65 7.01 11.52
N GLN A 127 10.78 7.15 12.51
CA GLN A 127 10.05 8.38 12.78
C GLN A 127 10.50 9.05 14.07
N ARG A 128 10.55 10.39 14.09
CA ARG A 128 10.84 11.21 15.28
C ARG A 128 9.91 12.40 15.35
N GLU A 129 9.31 12.60 16.52
CA GLU A 129 8.58 13.83 16.83
C GLU A 129 9.51 14.80 17.55
N LEU A 130 9.70 15.98 16.95
CA LEU A 130 10.54 17.04 17.45
C LEU A 130 9.66 18.22 17.88
N THR A 131 10.13 18.92 18.89
CA THR A 131 9.61 20.23 19.31
C THR A 131 10.33 21.35 18.57
N LEU A 132 9.61 22.41 18.20
CA LEU A 132 10.20 23.63 17.65
C LEU A 132 10.84 24.47 18.76
N PRO A 133 12.04 25.04 18.55
CA PRO A 133 12.90 24.90 17.37
C PRO A 133 13.53 23.50 17.26
N LEU A 134 13.59 22.94 16.04
CA LEU A 134 13.98 21.55 15.80
C LEU A 134 15.39 21.20 16.32
N GLY A 135 16.31 22.15 16.32
CA GLY A 135 17.71 21.90 16.70
C GLY A 135 18.47 21.03 15.68
N VAL A 136 18.04 21.01 14.42
CA VAL A 136 18.74 20.40 13.30
C VAL A 136 18.88 21.41 12.17
N ILE A 137 19.96 21.30 11.41
CA ILE A 137 20.19 22.04 10.16
C ILE A 137 19.99 21.06 9.03
N LEU A 138 19.10 21.39 8.11
CA LEU A 138 18.82 20.60 6.91
C LEU A 138 19.49 21.27 5.71
N GLU A 139 20.02 20.46 4.81
CA GLU A 139 20.60 20.92 3.54
C GLU A 139 20.11 20.05 2.38
N GLU A 140 20.16 20.59 1.17
CA GLU A 140 19.90 19.83 -0.04
C GLU A 140 21.12 18.95 -0.36
N GLY A 141 20.90 17.63 -0.34
CA GLY A 141 21.86 16.63 -0.71
C GLY A 141 21.85 16.32 -2.22
N GLY A 142 22.68 15.35 -2.61
CA GLY A 142 22.69 14.87 -3.99
C GLY A 142 21.35 14.25 -4.38
N GLY A 143 20.97 14.44 -5.65
CA GLY A 143 19.78 13.81 -6.22
C GLY A 143 18.44 14.33 -5.69
N GLY A 144 18.39 15.54 -5.11
CA GLY A 144 17.15 16.11 -4.56
C GLY A 144 16.72 15.47 -3.23
N SER A 145 17.66 14.84 -2.51
CA SER A 145 17.45 14.45 -1.13
C SER A 145 17.63 15.64 -0.20
N ILE A 146 17.00 15.61 0.96
CA ILE A 146 17.25 16.58 2.02
C ILE A 146 17.91 15.82 3.15
N VAL A 147 19.09 16.28 3.57
CA VAL A 147 19.91 15.58 4.56
C VAL A 147 20.12 16.46 5.79
N VAL A 148 20.28 15.82 6.94
CA VAL A 148 20.66 16.51 8.17
C VAL A 148 22.14 16.85 8.08
N ALA A 149 22.46 18.13 7.95
CA ALA A 149 23.84 18.63 7.87
C ALA A 149 24.49 18.69 9.26
N GLU A 150 23.74 19.23 10.23
CA GLU A 150 24.23 19.50 11.59
C GLU A 150 23.11 19.28 12.60
N VAL A 151 23.47 18.86 13.81
CA VAL A 151 22.56 18.76 14.95
C VAL A 151 23.08 19.64 16.06
N ARG A 152 22.24 20.55 16.55
CA ARG A 152 22.61 21.51 17.60
C ARG A 152 22.68 20.80 18.95
N PRO A 153 23.79 20.93 19.70
CA PRO A 153 23.90 20.40 21.05
C PRO A 153 22.81 20.95 21.99
N GLY A 154 22.21 20.07 22.79
CA GLY A 154 21.08 20.33 23.68
C GLY A 154 19.73 20.51 22.97
N GLY A 155 19.69 20.49 21.63
CA GLY A 155 18.48 20.69 20.83
C GLY A 155 17.54 19.49 20.79
N SER A 156 16.33 19.70 20.26
CA SER A 156 15.32 18.63 20.12
C SER A 156 15.84 17.47 19.26
N GLY A 157 16.58 17.77 18.19
CA GLY A 157 17.21 16.77 17.33
C GLY A 157 18.17 15.84 18.07
N GLU A 158 19.07 16.37 18.90
CA GLU A 158 20.00 15.54 19.70
C GLU A 158 19.25 14.70 20.74
N GLN A 159 18.27 15.28 21.43
CA GLN A 159 17.44 14.57 22.41
C GLN A 159 16.65 13.39 21.79
N ARG A 160 16.44 13.42 20.48
CA ARG A 160 15.75 12.40 19.69
C ARG A 160 16.69 11.48 18.90
N ASP A 161 18.00 11.53 19.19
CA ASP A 161 19.06 10.78 18.50
C ASP A 161 19.04 10.98 16.97
N ILE A 162 18.78 12.20 16.49
CA ILE A 162 19.00 12.54 15.09
C ILE A 162 20.48 12.81 14.88
N ARG A 163 21.02 12.39 13.74
CA ARG A 163 22.45 12.49 13.43
C ARG A 163 22.70 13.17 12.09
N PRO A 164 23.84 13.86 11.94
CA PRO A 164 24.30 14.28 10.63
C PRO A 164 24.36 13.10 9.65
N GLY A 165 23.87 13.31 8.43
CA GLY A 165 23.75 12.30 7.40
C GLY A 165 22.40 11.59 7.33
N ASP A 166 21.51 11.73 8.31
CA ASP A 166 20.14 11.19 8.20
C ASP A 166 19.39 11.89 7.03
N VAL A 167 18.68 11.12 6.21
CA VAL A 167 17.93 11.63 5.04
C VAL A 167 16.46 11.84 5.40
N LEU A 168 15.92 13.02 5.16
CA LEU A 168 14.51 13.34 5.36
C LEU A 168 13.65 12.80 4.21
N ARG A 169 12.82 11.80 4.51
CA ARG A 169 11.92 11.15 3.55
C ARG A 169 10.52 11.76 3.52
N ALA A 170 10.03 12.19 4.68
CA ALA A 170 8.75 12.88 4.82
C ALA A 170 8.71 13.73 6.09
N CYS A 171 7.82 14.72 6.12
CA CYS A 171 7.53 15.50 7.32
C CYS A 171 6.02 15.65 7.52
N SER A 172 5.60 15.93 8.75
CA SER A 172 4.23 16.44 8.96
C SER A 172 4.14 17.86 8.40
N ALA A 173 3.00 18.20 7.84
CA ALA A 173 2.66 19.55 7.42
C ALA A 173 1.20 19.84 7.77
N ILE A 174 0.89 21.09 8.10
CA ILE A 174 -0.50 21.52 8.28
C ILE A 174 -0.99 22.04 6.93
N SER A 175 -1.97 21.35 6.36
CA SER A 175 -2.62 21.76 5.11
C SER A 175 -4.06 22.18 5.38
N SER A 176 -4.47 23.32 4.81
CA SER A 176 -5.88 23.69 4.73
C SER A 176 -6.50 22.97 3.53
N THR A 177 -7.40 22.02 3.81
CA THR A 177 -8.26 21.46 2.76
C THR A 177 -9.59 22.22 2.82
N ILE A 178 -9.93 22.92 1.72
CA ILE A 178 -11.28 23.46 1.55
C ILE A 178 -12.18 22.25 1.29
N VAL A 179 -12.96 21.88 2.30
CA VAL A 179 -14.01 20.88 2.12
C VAL A 179 -15.19 21.62 1.51
N TYR A 180 -15.34 21.55 0.18
CA TYR A 180 -16.60 21.91 -0.45
C TYR A 180 -17.65 20.95 0.08
N GLY A 181 -18.49 21.40 1.00
CA GLY A 181 -19.68 20.66 1.40
C GLY A 181 -20.44 20.26 0.14
N ASN A 182 -21.01 19.04 0.11
CA ASN A 182 -21.81 18.55 -1.01
C ASN A 182 -22.65 19.70 -1.56
N ALA A 183 -22.43 20.05 -2.83
CA ALA A 183 -22.77 21.31 -3.48
C ALA A 183 -24.28 21.64 -3.59
N MET A 184 -25.12 21.04 -2.75
CA MET A 184 -26.56 21.20 -2.75
C MET A 184 -27.02 22.45 -1.97
N PHE A 185 -26.18 23.04 -1.11
CA PHE A 185 -26.51 24.25 -0.37
C PHE A 185 -25.31 25.23 -0.31
N PRO A 186 -25.23 26.22 -1.23
CA PRO A 186 -24.16 27.23 -1.25
C PRO A 186 -24.27 28.30 -0.14
N LEU A 187 -25.08 28.06 0.90
CA LEU A 187 -25.38 29.02 1.96
C LEU A 187 -24.57 28.79 3.25
N ASP A 188 -23.89 27.66 3.38
CA ASP A 188 -23.00 27.40 4.52
C ASP A 188 -21.57 27.70 4.07
N GLY A 189 -20.95 28.72 4.66
CA GLY A 189 -19.65 29.26 4.24
C GLY A 189 -18.56 28.19 4.12
N ALA A 190 -17.54 28.47 3.30
CA ALA A 190 -16.41 27.57 3.11
C ALA A 190 -15.71 27.29 4.46
N ASN A 191 -15.97 26.12 5.03
CA ASN A 191 -15.29 25.66 6.24
C ASN A 191 -13.89 25.16 5.87
N THR A 192 -12.88 25.97 6.17
CA THR A 192 -11.48 25.55 6.09
C THR A 192 -11.16 24.66 7.30
N LYS A 193 -10.95 23.37 7.07
CA LYS A 193 -10.46 22.46 8.12
C LYS A 193 -8.95 22.29 7.95
N TRP A 194 -8.19 22.77 8.94
CA TRP A 194 -6.77 22.49 9.07
C TRP A 194 -6.59 21.02 9.42
N ARG A 195 -5.70 20.34 8.70
CA ARG A 195 -5.39 18.94 8.94
C ARG A 195 -3.89 18.74 8.86
N ARG A 196 -3.36 17.99 9.82
CA ARG A 196 -1.97 17.54 9.76
C ARG A 196 -1.89 16.35 8.79
N THR A 197 -1.08 16.50 7.76
CA THR A 197 -0.85 15.51 6.71
C THR A 197 0.62 15.11 6.67
N LEU A 198 0.92 13.91 6.17
CA LEU A 198 2.29 13.50 5.88
C LEU A 198 2.65 13.98 4.48
N ALA A 199 3.64 14.87 4.38
CA ALA A 199 4.13 15.39 3.12
C ALA A 199 5.45 14.67 2.75
N PRO A 200 5.53 14.03 1.57
CA PRO A 200 6.77 13.42 1.10
C PRO A 200 7.80 14.51 0.77
N CYS A 201 9.05 14.30 1.17
CA CYS A 201 10.15 15.24 0.92
C CYS A 201 11.03 14.83 -0.27
N ASP A 202 10.93 13.57 -0.72
CA ASP A 202 11.73 13.06 -1.82
C ASP A 202 11.49 13.85 -3.11
N MET A 203 12.57 14.32 -3.73
CA MET A 203 12.54 15.08 -5.00
C MET A 203 11.75 16.40 -4.93
N GLN A 204 11.38 16.87 -3.73
CA GLN A 204 10.75 18.17 -3.56
C GLN A 204 11.82 19.27 -3.49
N PRO A 205 11.54 20.47 -4.02
CA PRO A 205 12.40 21.63 -3.80
C PRO A 205 12.59 21.88 -2.30
N PHE A 206 13.80 22.26 -1.91
CA PHE A 206 14.15 22.50 -0.52
C PHE A 206 13.22 23.54 0.13
N GLU A 207 12.88 24.60 -0.61
CA GLU A 207 11.98 25.66 -0.15
C GLU A 207 10.59 25.12 0.20
N THR A 208 10.04 24.24 -0.63
CA THR A 208 8.73 23.61 -0.40
C THR A 208 8.75 22.75 0.86
N VAL A 209 9.84 22.02 1.12
CA VAL A 209 9.96 21.22 2.34
C VAL A 209 10.11 22.10 3.57
N MET A 210 10.84 23.21 3.48
CA MET A 210 10.92 24.17 4.58
C MET A 210 9.59 24.88 4.85
N GLU A 211 8.80 25.20 3.83
CA GLU A 211 7.41 25.69 3.98
C GLU A 211 6.52 24.65 4.71
N GLN A 212 6.64 23.37 4.34
CA GLN A 212 5.93 22.29 5.01
C GLN A 212 6.32 22.14 6.48
N ILE A 213 7.62 22.18 6.80
CA ILE A 213 8.11 22.11 8.17
C ILE A 213 7.62 23.31 8.99
N THR A 214 7.74 24.52 8.45
CA THR A 214 7.33 25.77 9.12
C THR A 214 5.83 25.91 9.27
N SER A 215 5.03 25.19 8.48
CA SER A 215 3.57 25.16 8.63
C SER A 215 3.08 24.53 9.93
N ASN A 216 3.92 23.78 10.66
CA ASN A 216 3.53 23.12 11.89
C ASN A 216 3.64 24.05 13.11
N GLU A 217 2.71 23.90 14.05
CA GLU A 217 2.76 24.58 15.34
C GLU A 217 3.24 23.63 16.45
N GLY A 218 4.28 24.03 17.18
CA GLY A 218 4.78 23.33 18.36
C GLY A 218 5.62 22.07 18.06
N THR A 219 5.04 21.07 17.41
CA THR A 219 5.72 19.80 17.10
C THR A 219 5.68 19.44 15.61
N VAL A 220 6.75 18.79 15.15
CA VAL A 220 6.90 18.28 13.78
C VAL A 220 7.28 16.80 13.85
N LEU A 221 6.57 15.97 13.09
CA LEU A 221 7.00 14.60 12.85
C LEU A 221 7.94 14.58 11.64
N LEU A 222 9.14 14.03 11.79
CA LEU A 222 10.07 13.74 10.71
C LEU A 222 10.16 12.23 10.50
N VAL A 223 10.13 11.82 9.23
CA VAL A 223 10.46 10.45 8.80
C VAL A 223 11.83 10.50 8.18
N LEU A 224 12.79 9.82 8.81
CA LEU A 224 14.21 9.86 8.48
C LEU A 224 14.69 8.49 8.03
N GLU A 225 15.64 8.46 7.12
CA GLU A 225 16.38 7.26 6.72
C GLU A 225 17.84 7.38 7.16
N ARG A 226 18.36 6.35 7.83
CA ARG A 226 19.75 6.27 8.28
C ARG A 226 20.45 5.08 7.65
N GLU A 227 21.67 5.30 7.15
CA GLU A 227 22.56 4.24 6.70
C GLU A 227 23.03 3.37 7.89
N LYS A 228 23.08 2.05 7.70
CA LYS A 228 23.42 1.06 8.74
C LYS A 228 24.90 0.97 9.07
#